data_AF-A0A2V6Q8W7-F1
#
_entry.id   AF-A0A2V6Q8W7-F1
#
_cell.length_a   1.000
_cell.length_b   1.000
_cell.length_c   1.000
_cell.angle_alpha   90.00
_cell.angle_beta   90.00
_cell.angle_gamma   90.00
#
_symmetry.space_group_name_H-M   'P 1'
#
loop_
_entity.id
_entity.type
_entity.pdbx_description
1 polymer ?
#
loop_
_entity_poly.entity_id
_entity_poly.type
_entity_poly.pdbx_seq_one_letter_code
_entity_poly.pdbx_strand_id
1 'polypeptide(L)' 'MSCASTVFGDPDALDGPDLRHSDEESRFLRLGRAATGRVLIVAYTVRRRDHGERIRIISARRASRKERAADAAASRD' A
#
# COMPACT_ATOMS: atom_id res chain seq x y z
N MET A 1 1.50 -15.10 8.19
CA MET A 1 1.42 -13.65 7.95
C MET A 1 1.57 -13.43 6.45
N SER A 2 0.62 -12.75 5.77
CA SER A 2 0.78 -12.44 4.34
C SER A 2 1.87 -11.39 4.18
N CYS A 3 2.87 -11.59 3.32
CA CYS A 3 3.95 -10.61 3.12
C CYS A 3 3.42 -9.22 2.74
N ALA A 4 2.22 -9.12 2.15
CA ALA A 4 1.59 -7.86 1.81
C ALA A 4 1.23 -6.99 3.04
N SER A 5 0.84 -7.57 4.18
CA SER A 5 0.48 -6.78 5.36
C SER A 5 1.69 -6.11 6.01
N THR A 6 2.89 -6.65 5.79
CA THR A 6 4.12 -6.08 6.36
C THR A 6 4.51 -4.74 5.74
N VAL A 7 4.01 -4.45 4.52
CA VAL A 7 4.21 -3.14 3.87
C VAL A 7 3.63 -2.00 4.70
N PHE A 8 2.63 -2.26 5.55
CA PHE A 8 2.05 -1.21 6.38
C PHE A 8 2.95 -0.74 7.53
N GLY A 9 4.01 -1.48 7.83
CA GLY A 9 5.04 -1.07 8.78
C GLY A 9 6.25 -0.39 8.13
N ASP A 10 6.23 -0.17 6.81
CA ASP A 10 7.28 0.58 6.12
C ASP A 10 7.07 2.09 6.35
N PRO A 11 7.99 2.78 7.05
CA PRO A 11 7.86 4.21 7.33
C PRO A 11 7.99 5.08 6.09
N ASP A 12 8.66 4.59 5.04
CA ASP A 12 8.89 5.34 3.80
C ASP A 12 7.83 5.05 2.73
N ALA A 13 6.78 4.29 3.10
CA ALA A 13 5.73 3.92 2.16
C ALA A 13 4.95 5.15 1.68
N LEU A 14 4.64 5.15 0.39
CA LEU A 14 3.85 6.19 -0.25
C LEU A 14 2.39 5.73 -0.39
N ASP A 15 1.46 6.56 0.08
CA ASP A 15 0.02 6.34 -0.04
C ASP A 15 -0.63 7.34 -1.00
N GLY A 16 -1.60 6.86 -1.76
CA GLY A 16 -2.42 7.71 -2.63
C GLY A 16 -3.77 7.10 -2.98
N PRO A 17 -4.75 7.92 -3.41
CA PRO A 17 -6.06 7.42 -3.81
C PRO A 17 -5.98 6.56 -5.08
N ASP A 18 -6.74 5.46 -5.13
CA ASP A 18 -6.94 4.68 -6.34
C ASP A 18 -8.08 5.28 -7.18
N LEU A 19 -7.75 6.33 -7.94
CA LEU A 19 -8.71 7.09 -8.76
C LEU A 19 -9.43 6.25 -9.83
N ARG A 20 -8.95 5.03 -10.14
CA ARG A 20 -9.58 4.15 -11.13
C ARG A 20 -10.70 3.28 -10.57
N HIS A 21 -10.78 3.13 -9.25
CA HIS A 21 -11.68 2.17 -8.61
C HIS A 21 -12.40 2.74 -7.38
N SER A 22 -12.41 4.08 -7.21
CA SER A 22 -12.93 4.75 -6.00
C SER A 22 -14.43 5.07 -6.04
N ASP A 23 -15.16 4.69 -7.09
CA ASP A 23 -16.55 5.12 -7.29
C ASP A 23 -17.55 4.54 -6.27
N GLU A 24 -17.30 3.35 -5.72
CA GLU A 24 -18.20 2.69 -4.74
C GLU A 24 -17.64 2.63 -3.31
N GLU A 25 -16.31 2.54 -3.15
CA GLU A 25 -15.65 2.48 -1.84
C GLU A 25 -14.32 3.24 -1.94
N SER A 26 -13.94 4.00 -0.91
CA SER A 26 -12.64 4.67 -0.87
C SER A 26 -11.51 3.64 -0.93
N ARG A 27 -10.76 3.67 -2.02
CA ARG A 27 -9.61 2.78 -2.25
C ARG A 27 -8.33 3.59 -2.31
N PHE A 28 -7.27 2.98 -1.79
CA PHE A 28 -5.95 3.55 -1.69
C PHE A 28 -4.93 2.56 -2.25
N LEU A 29 -3.86 3.10 -2.81
CA LEU A 29 -2.67 2.36 -3.20
C LEU A 29 -1.55 2.75 -2.25
N ARG A 30 -0.91 1.74 -1.66
CA ARG A 30 0.34 1.88 -0.92
C ARG A 30 1.48 1.29 -1.75
N LEU A 31 2.51 2.08 -2.00
CA LEU A 31 3.80 1.63 -2.53
C LEU A 31 4.80 1.56 -1.37
N GLY A 32 5.31 0.37 -1.08
CA GLY A 32 6.32 0.24 -0.03
C GLY A 32 6.96 -1.14 0.03
N ARG A 33 7.94 -1.28 0.92
CA ARG A 33 8.78 -2.45 1.11
C ARG A 33 8.17 -3.40 2.13
N ALA A 34 7.89 -4.63 1.69
CA ALA A 34 7.53 -5.71 2.60
C ALA A 34 8.76 -6.15 3.42
N ALA A 35 8.53 -6.82 4.56
CA ALA A 35 9.60 -7.40 5.40
C ALA A 35 10.52 -8.37 4.64
N THR A 36 10.08 -8.90 3.49
CA THR A 36 10.91 -9.72 2.59
C THR A 36 11.90 -8.90 1.73
N GLY A 37 11.95 -7.58 1.87
CA GLY A 37 12.72 -6.66 1.04
C GLY A 37 12.11 -6.35 -0.33
N ARG A 38 10.97 -6.98 -0.68
CA ARG A 38 10.27 -6.74 -1.94
C ARG A 38 9.42 -5.48 -1.87
N VAL A 39 9.57 -4.60 -2.84
CA VAL A 39 8.67 -3.45 -3.03
C VAL A 39 7.38 -3.92 -3.70
N LEU A 40 6.25 -3.59 -3.08
CA LEU A 40 4.92 -3.99 -3.50
C LEU A 40 4.04 -2.76 -3.72
N ILE A 41 3.05 -2.91 -4.60
CA ILE A 41 1.86 -2.07 -4.65
C ILE A 41 0.74 -2.85 -3.96
N VAL A 42 0.12 -2.25 -2.96
CA VAL A 42 -1.01 -2.81 -2.20
C VAL A 42 -2.22 -1.91 -2.40
N ALA A 43 -3.28 -2.45 -3.00
CA ALA A 43 -4.58 -1.80 -3.00
C ALA A 43 -5.32 -2.16 -1.71
N TYR A 44 -5.82 -1.16 -0.99
CA TYR A 44 -6.53 -1.36 0.27
C TYR A 44 -7.67 -0.37 0.43
N THR A 45 -8.55 -0.67 1.38
CA THR A 45 -9.57 0.26 1.86
C THR A 45 -9.49 0.35 3.37
N VAL A 46 -9.94 1.48 3.92
CA VAL A 46 -10.09 1.69 5.36
C VAL A 46 -11.57 1.64 5.67
N ARG A 47 -11.97 0.68 6.51
CA ARG A 47 -13.35 0.55 6.99
C ARG A 47 -13.43 0.96 8.44
N ARG A 48 -14.35 1.87 8.75
CA ARG A 48 -14.73 2.19 10.13
C ARG A 48 -15.68 1.11 10.66
N ARG A 49 -15.40 0.63 11.86
CA ARG A 49 -16.26 -0.24 12.66
C ARG A 49 -16.43 0.40 14.03
N ASP A 50 -17.40 -0.09 14.81
CA ASP A 50 -17.72 0.45 16.14
C ASP A 50 -16.54 0.46 17.12
N HIS A 51 -15.49 -0.33 16.84
CA HIS A 51 -14.28 -0.44 17.65
C HIS A 51 -13.00 0.05 16.92
N GLY A 52 -13.15 0.95 15.95
CA GLY A 52 -12.02 1.63 15.27
C GLY A 52 -11.89 1.35 13.78
N GLU A 53 -10.75 1.72 13.22
CA GLU A 53 -10.45 1.59 11.79
C GLU A 53 -9.76 0.26 11.48
N ARG A 54 -10.23 -0.43 10.44
CA ARG A 54 -9.63 -1.66 9.92
C ARG A 54 -9.20 -1.49 8.48
N ILE A 55 -7.95 -1.86 8.21
CA ILE A 55 -7.41 -1.94 6.86
C ILE A 55 -7.81 -3.29 6.26
N ARG A 56 -8.46 -3.26 5.10
CA ARG A 56 -8.69 -4.45 4.27
C ARG A 56 -7.83 -4.34 3.03
N ILE A 57 -6.91 -5.29 2.85
CA ILE A 57 -6.18 -5.46 1.59
C ILE A 57 -7.16 -6.01 0.54
N ILE A 58 -7.22 -5.34 -0.60
CA ILE A 58 -8.03 -5.73 -1.77
C ILE A 58 -7.17 -6.57 -2.71
N SER A 59 -5.96 -6.10 -3.01
CA SER A 59 -4.99 -6.81 -3.84
C SER A 59 -3.57 -6.39 -3.50
N ALA A 60 -2.59 -7.22 -3.88
CA ALA A 60 -1.18 -6.88 -3.77
C ALA A 60 -0.42 -7.46 -4.96
N ARG A 61 0.51 -6.68 -5.50
CA ARG A 61 1.41 -7.12 -6.58
C ARG A 61 2.81 -6.58 -6.38
N ARG A 62 3.78 -7.17 -7.10
CA ARG A 62 5.13 -6.59 -7.17
C ARG A 62 5.08 -5.24 -7.87
N ALA A 63 5.87 -4.30 -7.35
CA ALA A 63 6.09 -3.02 -7.99
C ALA A 63 6.85 -3.21 -9.32
N SER A 64 6.42 -2.47 -10.33
CA SER A 64 7.12 -2.34 -11.61
C SER A 64 8.48 -1.66 -11.43
N ARG A 65 9.31 -1.61 -12.48
CA ARG A 65 10.60 -0.91 -12.42
C ARG A 65 10.43 0.59 -12.11
N LYS A 66 9.43 1.24 -12.72
CA LYS A 66 9.14 2.66 -12.51
C LYS A 66 8.68 2.94 -11.08
N GLU A 67 7.79 2.10 -10.54
CA GLU A 67 7.31 2.23 -9.16
C GLU A 67 8.43 2.01 -8.14
N ARG A 68 9.32 1.02 -8.36
CA ARG A 68 10.50 0.84 -7.51
C ARG A 68 11.45 2.02 -7.49
N ALA A 69 11.55 2.77 -8.60
CA ALA A 69 12.36 3.98 -8.62
C ALA A 69 11.72 5.11 -7.79
N ALA A 70 10.38 5.18 -7.75
CA ALA A 70 9.67 6.16 -6.93
C ALA A 70 9.84 5.88 -5.42
N ASP A 71 9.75 4.62 -5.01
CA ASP A 71 10.07 4.16 -3.63
C ASP A 71 11.50 4.57 -3.24
N ALA A 72 12.50 4.24 -4.07
CA ALA A 72 13.90 4.54 -3.81
C ALA A 72 14.24 6.05 -3.82
N ALA A 73 13.39 6.88 -4.42
CA ALA A 73 13.54 8.34 -4.40
C ALA A 73 12.96 8.95 -3.12
N ALA A 74 11.89 8.36 -2.57
CA ALA A 74 11.27 8.80 -1.32
C ALA A 74 12.11 8.43 -0.09
N SER A 75 12.74 7.24 -0.07
CA SER A 75 13.61 6.79 1.04
C SER A 75 14.99 7.49 1.11
N ARG A 76 15.19 8.59 0.39
CA ARG A 76 16.48 9.32 0.32
C ARG A 76 16.42 10.75 0.86
N ASP A 77 15.28 11.17 1.42
CA ASP A 77 15.08 12.48 2.05
C ASP A 77 15.05 12.36 3.59
#